data_AF-A0A935ISS8-F1
#
_entry.id   AF-A0A935ISS8-F1
#
_cell.length_a   1.000
_cell.length_b   1.000
_cell.length_c   1.000
_cell.angle_alpha   90.00
_cell.angle_beta   90.00
_cell.angle_gamma   90.00
#
_symmetry.space_group_name_H-M   'P 1'
#
loop_
_entity.id
_entity.type
_entity.pdbx_description
1 polymer ?
#
loop_
_entity_poly.entity_id
_entity_poly.type
_entity_poly.pdbx_seq_one_letter_code
_entity_poly.pdbx_strand_id
1 'polypeptide(L)'
;MKKATLFFTALVLTFCNMLFSQKVITGTVTVSNGKTFTLNCDQIDQLPTTTDTCSISKDISGTKNPFGITVQSGWMSVADAFFMKRKGNVIVFSIIRETSNIVINGKRQEHFVKGKKMKIAWK
;
A
#
# COMPACT_ATOMS: atom_id res chain seq x y z
N MET A 1 46.81 7.31 0.39
CA MET A 1 45.76 6.60 1.18
C MET A 1 44.44 7.39 1.20
N LYS A 2 43.77 7.61 0.05
CA LYS A 2 42.45 8.32 0.00
C LYS A 2 41.35 7.58 -0.78
N LYS A 3 41.68 6.51 -1.51
CA LYS A 3 40.72 5.76 -2.35
C LYS A 3 39.90 4.70 -1.58
N ALA A 4 40.46 4.12 -0.52
CA ALA A 4 39.78 3.08 0.25
C ALA A 4 38.58 3.61 1.06
N THR A 5 38.69 4.82 1.61
CA THR A 5 37.64 5.44 2.45
C THR A 5 36.38 5.83 1.66
N LEU A 6 36.54 6.17 0.37
CA LEU A 6 35.45 6.53 -0.54
C LEU A 6 34.68 5.30 -1.05
N PHE A 7 35.37 4.19 -1.31
CA PHE A 7 34.72 2.93 -1.69
C PHE A 7 33.91 2.32 -0.54
N PHE A 8 34.38 2.46 0.70
CA PHE A 8 33.69 1.90 1.86
C PHE A 8 32.40 2.66 2.19
N THR A 9 32.38 3.99 2.05
CA THR A 9 31.16 4.79 2.26
C THR A 9 30.10 4.56 1.19
N ALA A 10 30.49 4.39 -0.08
CA ALA A 10 29.55 4.07 -1.16
C ALA A 10 28.92 2.67 -1.01
N LEU A 11 29.72 1.67 -0.60
CA LEU A 11 29.23 0.31 -0.35
C LEU A 11 28.24 0.28 0.84
N VAL A 12 28.53 1.00 1.92
CA VAL A 12 27.66 1.09 3.11
C VAL A 12 26.36 1.81 2.79
N LEU A 13 26.36 2.91 2.03
CA LEU A 13 25.12 3.57 1.61
C LEU A 13 24.25 2.67 0.72
N THR A 14 24.87 1.90 -0.18
CA THR A 14 24.13 0.98 -1.06
C THR A 14 23.48 -0.16 -0.27
N PHE A 15 24.20 -0.71 0.72
CA PHE A 15 23.67 -1.74 1.60
C PHE A 15 22.55 -1.24 2.53
N CYS A 16 22.68 0.00 3.05
CA CYS A 16 21.60 0.63 3.82
C CYS A 16 20.33 0.82 2.99
N ASN A 17 20.45 1.24 1.73
CA ASN A 17 19.26 1.41 0.87
C ASN A 17 18.56 0.08 0.55
N MET A 18 19.30 -1.04 0.48
CA MET A 18 18.70 -2.37 0.27
C MET A 18 17.99 -2.91 1.51
N LEU A 19 18.51 -2.66 2.71
CA LEU A 19 17.93 -3.15 3.97
C LEU A 19 16.66 -2.39 4.39
N PHE A 20 16.44 -1.18 3.87
CA PHE A 20 15.27 -0.35 4.20
C PHE A 20 14.36 -0.05 3.01
N SER A 21 14.56 -0.72 1.86
CA SER A 21 13.74 -0.46 0.68
C SER A 21 12.31 -0.95 0.88
N GLN A 22 11.41 -0.04 1.27
CA GLN A 22 9.98 -0.31 1.27
C GLN A 22 9.50 -0.38 -0.18
N LYS A 23 9.07 -1.56 -0.59
CA LYS A 23 8.51 -1.79 -1.92
C LYS A 23 7.06 -1.34 -1.93
N VAL A 24 6.63 -0.76 -3.05
CA VAL A 24 5.30 -0.17 -3.17
C VAL A 24 4.66 -0.56 -4.50
N ILE A 25 3.39 -0.92 -4.45
CA ILE A 25 2.51 -1.06 -5.62
C ILE A 25 1.31 -0.13 -5.45
N THR A 26 0.89 0.50 -6.53
CA THR A 26 -0.41 1.17 -6.62
C THR A 26 -1.34 0.46 -7.58
N GLY A 27 -2.63 0.59 -7.34
CA GLY A 27 -3.64 0.13 -8.27
C GLY A 27 -5.05 0.44 -7.79
N THR A 28 -6.01 -0.11 -8.52
CA THR A 28 -7.43 0.16 -8.31
C THR A 28 -8.17 -1.10 -7.89
N VAL A 29 -9.03 -0.99 -6.87
CA VAL A 29 -9.87 -2.10 -6.42
C VAL A 29 -10.86 -2.49 -7.52
N THR A 30 -10.88 -3.77 -7.91
CA THR A 30 -11.83 -4.30 -8.89
C THR A 30 -12.95 -5.09 -8.24
N VAL A 31 -12.64 -5.85 -7.19
CA VAL A 31 -13.58 -6.71 -6.45
C VAL A 31 -13.18 -6.70 -4.98
N SER A 32 -14.16 -6.70 -4.07
CA SER A 32 -13.96 -6.87 -2.63
C SER A 32 -15.07 -7.75 -2.07
N ASN A 33 -14.70 -8.75 -1.26
CA ASN A 33 -15.61 -9.69 -0.61
C ASN A 33 -15.47 -9.64 0.92
N GLY A 34 -15.08 -8.49 1.47
CA GLY A 34 -14.96 -8.24 2.91
C GLY A 34 -13.69 -8.79 3.57
N LYS A 35 -13.29 -10.03 3.28
CA LYS A 35 -12.02 -10.61 3.75
C LYS A 35 -10.90 -10.57 2.73
N THR A 36 -11.26 -10.45 1.45
CA THR A 36 -10.30 -10.38 0.35
C THR A 36 -10.65 -9.20 -0.54
N PHE A 37 -9.62 -8.59 -1.11
CA PHE A 37 -9.78 -7.59 -2.16
C PHE A 37 -8.86 -7.90 -3.33
N THR A 38 -9.33 -7.53 -4.51
CA THR A 38 -8.62 -7.69 -5.76
C THR A 38 -8.25 -6.31 -6.28
N LEU A 39 -6.98 -6.16 -6.64
CA LEU A 39 -6.41 -4.95 -7.17
C LEU A 39 -6.01 -5.17 -8.62
N ASN A 40 -6.36 -4.25 -9.51
CA ASN A 40 -5.69 -4.12 -10.80
C ASN A 40 -4.58 -3.08 -10.65
N CYS A 41 -3.33 -3.52 -10.75
CA CYS A 41 -2.15 -2.69 -10.56
C CYS A 41 -1.82 -1.89 -11.81
N ASP A 42 -1.38 -0.65 -11.62
CA ASP A 42 -0.95 0.23 -12.71
C ASP A 42 0.42 -0.24 -13.25
N GLN A 43 1.33 -0.54 -12.33
CA GLN A 43 2.65 -1.12 -12.59
C GLN A 43 2.98 -2.15 -11.50
N ILE A 44 3.68 -3.22 -11.87
CA ILE A 44 4.13 -4.27 -10.94
C ILE A 44 5.59 -4.58 -11.24
N ASP A 45 6.47 -3.98 -10.45
CA ASP A 45 7.91 -4.28 -10.53
C ASP A 45 8.26 -5.50 -9.68
N GLN A 46 7.77 -5.52 -8.45
CA GLN A 46 8.04 -6.59 -7.48
C GLN A 46 6.77 -6.96 -6.75
N LEU A 47 6.66 -8.22 -6.31
CA LEU A 47 5.53 -8.69 -5.53
C LEU A 47 5.94 -9.01 -4.10
N PRO A 48 5.01 -8.87 -3.14
CA PRO A 48 5.18 -9.50 -1.84
C PRO A 48 5.13 -11.02 -1.97
N THR A 49 5.84 -11.69 -1.08
CA THR A 49 5.72 -13.12 -0.87
C THR A 49 4.56 -13.42 0.10
N THR A 50 4.18 -14.69 0.22
CA THR A 50 3.11 -15.11 1.14
C THR A 50 3.47 -14.93 2.62
N THR A 51 4.74 -14.71 2.95
CA THR A 51 5.22 -14.42 4.31
C THR A 51 5.23 -12.93 4.63
N ASP A 52 5.14 -12.06 3.62
CA ASP A 52 5.30 -10.62 3.80
C ASP A 52 3.98 -9.97 4.23
N THR A 53 4.02 -9.28 5.37
CA THR A 53 2.89 -8.45 5.78
C THR A 53 2.89 -7.16 4.97
N CYS A 54 1.78 -6.87 4.31
CA CYS A 54 1.60 -5.69 3.48
C CYS A 54 0.74 -4.67 4.20
N SER A 55 1.19 -3.43 4.30
CA SER A 55 0.38 -2.31 4.77
C SER A 55 -0.37 -1.67 3.60
N ILE A 56 -1.67 -1.46 3.78
CA ILE A 56 -2.57 -0.96 2.75
C ILE A 56 -3.00 0.47 3.08
N SER A 57 -2.88 1.35 2.10
CA SER A 57 -3.34 2.73 2.17
C SER A 57 -4.33 3.06 1.07
N LYS A 58 -5.35 3.86 1.37
CA LYS A 58 -6.35 4.37 0.45
C LYS A 58 -6.03 5.80 0.05
N ASP A 59 -6.26 6.12 -1.23
CA ASP A 59 -6.20 7.50 -1.70
C ASP A 59 -7.39 8.29 -1.14
N ILE A 60 -7.09 9.39 -0.45
CA ILE A 60 -8.07 10.30 0.14
C ILE A 60 -8.14 11.65 -0.57
N SER A 61 -7.41 11.79 -1.68
CA SER A 61 -7.45 12.99 -2.52
C SER A 61 -8.88 13.26 -3.00
N GLY A 62 -9.31 14.52 -2.95
CA GLY A 62 -10.67 14.93 -3.32
C GLY A 62 -11.77 14.57 -2.31
N THR A 63 -11.44 13.90 -1.19
CA THR A 63 -12.42 13.61 -0.13
C THR A 63 -12.56 14.79 0.83
N LYS A 64 -13.76 14.98 1.39
CA LYS A 64 -13.99 15.99 2.43
C LYS A 64 -13.62 15.41 3.80
N ASN A 65 -12.86 16.17 4.57
CA ASN A 65 -12.62 15.87 5.97
C ASN A 65 -13.83 16.25 6.84
N PRO A 66 -13.83 15.96 8.16
CA PRO A 66 -14.94 16.30 9.07
C PRO A 66 -15.26 17.80 9.16
N PHE A 67 -14.34 18.67 8.75
CA PHE A 67 -14.53 20.13 8.71
C PHE A 67 -15.05 20.63 7.36
N GLY A 68 -15.39 19.73 6.44
CA GLY A 68 -15.89 20.06 5.09
C GLY A 68 -14.79 20.49 4.11
N ILE A 69 -13.52 20.42 4.49
CA ILE A 69 -12.38 20.82 3.66
C ILE A 69 -11.99 19.63 2.76
N THR A 70 -11.85 19.90 1.47
CA THR A 70 -11.37 18.92 0.49
C THR A 70 -9.88 18.67 0.68
N VAL A 71 -9.50 17.41 0.89
CA VAL A 71 -8.10 16.98 0.92
C VAL A 71 -7.53 17.06 -0.49
N GLN A 72 -6.49 17.87 -0.69
CA GLN A 72 -5.88 18.06 -2.01
C GLN A 72 -5.14 16.80 -2.48
N SER A 73 -4.35 16.19 -1.61
CA SER A 73 -3.70 14.91 -1.85
C SER A 73 -3.42 14.18 -0.54
N GLY A 74 -3.39 12.84 -0.57
CA GLY A 74 -2.99 12.08 0.59
C GLY A 74 -3.28 10.58 0.50
N TRP A 75 -2.51 9.81 1.27
CA TRP A 75 -2.72 8.38 1.48
C TRP A 75 -3.02 8.15 2.96
N MET A 76 -4.04 7.35 3.23
CA MET A 76 -4.44 7.00 4.60
C MET A 76 -4.34 5.49 4.79
N SER A 77 -3.67 5.05 5.85
CA SER A 77 -3.60 3.62 6.20
C SER A 77 -4.99 3.09 6.58
N VAL A 78 -5.36 1.94 6.01
CA VAL A 78 -6.70 1.35 6.19
C VAL A 78 -6.68 -0.11 6.63
N ALA A 79 -5.62 -0.86 6.32
CA ALA A 79 -5.53 -2.26 6.70
C ALA A 79 -4.10 -2.80 6.62
N ASP A 80 -3.91 -3.97 7.22
CA ASP A 80 -2.80 -4.87 6.92
C ASP A 80 -3.35 -6.11 6.18
N ALA A 81 -2.60 -6.63 5.22
CA ALA A 81 -3.00 -7.74 4.36
C ALA A 81 -1.81 -8.66 4.01
N PHE A 82 -2.10 -9.90 3.59
CA PHE A 82 -1.13 -10.79 2.96
C PHE A 82 -1.42 -10.98 1.47
N PHE A 83 -0.36 -11.12 0.68
CA PHE A 83 -0.47 -11.51 -0.72
C PHE A 83 -1.00 -12.94 -0.84
N MET A 84 -1.99 -13.15 -1.71
CA MET A 84 -2.52 -14.48 -2.00
C MET A 84 -2.06 -15.01 -3.34
N LYS A 85 -2.35 -14.28 -4.42
CA LYS A 85 -2.09 -14.72 -5.79
C LYS A 85 -2.10 -13.57 -6.78
N ARG A 86 -1.47 -13.79 -7.94
CA ARG A 86 -1.44 -12.87 -9.08
C ARG A 86 -1.92 -13.57 -10.35
N LYS A 87 -2.62 -12.83 -11.21
CA LYS A 87 -2.92 -13.18 -12.61
C LYS A 87 -2.75 -11.93 -13.48
N GLY A 88 -1.64 -11.84 -14.22
CA GLY A 88 -1.32 -10.64 -15.00
C GLY A 88 -1.15 -9.41 -14.08
N ASN A 89 -1.84 -8.31 -14.35
CA ASN A 89 -1.83 -7.12 -13.48
C ASN A 89 -2.83 -7.18 -12.32
N VAL A 90 -3.54 -8.30 -12.18
CA VAL A 90 -4.54 -8.48 -11.13
C VAL A 90 -3.92 -9.23 -9.97
N ILE A 91 -3.93 -8.61 -8.78
CA ILE A 91 -3.41 -9.20 -7.53
C ILE A 91 -4.57 -9.36 -6.54
N VAL A 92 -4.57 -10.48 -5.83
CA VAL A 92 -5.52 -10.75 -4.74
C VAL A 92 -4.79 -10.72 -3.41
N PHE A 93 -5.36 -9.98 -2.46
CA PHE A 93 -4.88 -9.87 -1.09
C PHE A 93 -5.96 -10.36 -0.11
N SER A 94 -5.51 -10.95 1.00
CA SER A 94 -6.35 -11.26 2.16
C SER A 94 -6.12 -10.23 3.24
N ILE A 95 -7.19 -9.61 3.72
CA ILE A 95 -7.16 -8.65 4.82
C ILE A 95 -6.89 -9.42 6.12
N ILE A 96 -5.86 -9.01 6.84
CA ILE A 96 -5.54 -9.51 8.18
C ILE A 96 -6.38 -8.75 9.20
N ARG A 97 -6.31 -7.42 9.11
CA ARG A 97 -7.04 -6.50 9.98
C ARG A 97 -7.24 -5.16 9.30
N GLU A 98 -8.36 -4.50 9.57
CA GLU A 98 -8.53 -3.10 9.25
C GLU A 98 -7.94 -2.24 10.37
N THR A 99 -7.15 -1.24 9.99
CA THR A 99 -6.45 -0.34 10.93
C THR A 99 -7.20 0.98 11.13
N SER A 100 -8.20 1.29 10.29
CA SER A 100 -9.05 2.46 10.46
C SER A 100 -10.53 2.11 10.40
N ASN A 101 -11.29 2.77 11.27
CA ASN A 101 -12.75 2.75 11.26
C ASN A 101 -13.23 4.17 11.00
N ILE A 102 -13.85 4.39 9.84
CA ILE A 102 -14.45 5.68 9.52
C ILE A 102 -15.96 5.52 9.62
N VAL A 103 -16.59 6.36 10.45
CA VAL A 103 -18.04 6.42 10.59
C VAL A 103 -18.49 7.83 10.21
N ILE A 104 -19.34 7.93 9.20
CA ILE A 104 -19.93 9.19 8.75
C ILE A 104 -21.45 9.04 8.88
N ASN A 105 -22.09 9.96 9.61
CA ASN A 105 -23.53 9.95 9.85
C ASN A 105 -24.04 8.60 10.41
N GLY A 106 -23.30 8.03 11.36
CA GLY A 106 -23.62 6.73 11.99
C GLY A 106 -23.41 5.50 11.10
N LYS A 107 -22.96 5.67 9.84
CA LYS A 107 -22.69 4.56 8.92
C LYS A 107 -21.18 4.34 8.78
N ARG A 108 -20.74 3.10 9.01
CA ARG A 108 -19.37 2.66 8.73
C ARG A 108 -19.10 2.79 7.24
N GLN A 109 -18.00 3.45 6.91
CA GLN A 109 -17.54 3.62 5.53
C GLN A 109 -16.64 2.46 5.15
N GLU A 110 -16.94 1.81 4.04
CA GLU A 110 -16.09 0.77 3.49
C GLU A 110 -14.85 1.39 2.83
N HIS A 111 -13.70 0.80 3.14
CA HIS A 111 -12.43 1.24 2.55
C HIS A 111 -12.24 0.65 1.15
N PHE A 112 -12.52 -0.65 1.01
CA PHE A 112 -12.27 -1.47 -0.18
C PHE A 112 -13.43 -1.44 -1.17
N VAL A 113 -13.73 -0.27 -1.71
CA VAL A 113 -14.81 -0.08 -2.69
C VAL A 113 -14.24 -0.12 -4.11
N LYS A 114 -14.95 -0.76 -5.04
CA LYS A 114 -14.59 -0.82 -6.47
C LYS A 114 -14.30 0.58 -7.02
N GLY A 115 -13.22 0.70 -7.79
CA GLY A 115 -12.78 1.96 -8.40
C GLY A 115 -11.93 2.85 -7.49
N LYS A 116 -11.72 2.49 -6.21
CA LYS A 116 -10.82 3.25 -5.32
C LYS A 116 -9.36 2.85 -5.53
N LYS A 117 -8.48 3.85 -5.54
CA LYS A 117 -7.03 3.67 -5.59
C LYS A 117 -6.49 3.24 -4.24
N MET A 118 -5.64 2.23 -4.26
CA MET A 118 -4.93 1.72 -3.10
C MET A 118 -3.44 1.68 -3.37
N LYS A 119 -2.67 1.88 -2.31
CA LYS A 119 -1.23 1.74 -2.25
C LYS A 119 -0.88 0.64 -1.27
N ILE A 120 -0.10 -0.33 -1.72
CA ILE A 120 0.33 -1.50 -0.97
C ILE A 120 1.82 -1.34 -0.73
N ALA A 121 2.25 -1.41 0.52
CA ALA A 121 3.65 -1.26 0.88
C ALA A 121 4.11 -2.44 1.74
N TRP A 122 5.29 -2.99 1.45
CA TRP A 122 5.89 -4.10 2.19
C TRP A 122 7.42 -3.95 2.22
N LYS A 123 8.08 -4.79 3.01
CA LYS A 123 9.54 -4.88 3.10
C LYS A 123 10.01 -6.16 2.43
#